data_AF-A0A921G2Q6-F1
#
_entry.id   AF-A0A921G2Q6-F1
#
_cell.length_a   1.000
_cell.length_b   1.000
_cell.length_c   1.000
_cell.angle_alpha   90.00
_cell.angle_beta   90.00
_cell.angle_gamma   90.00
#
_symmetry.space_group_name_H-M   'P 1'
#
loop_
_entity.id
_entity.type
_entity.pdbx_description
1 polymer ?
#
loop_
_entity_poly.entity_id
_entity_poly.type
_entity_poly.pdbx_seq_one_letter_code
_entity_poly.pdbx_strand_id
1 'polypeptide(L)' 'MSPNEEIKIDFKKDSEIMEVEQWIDKESTEKIKLNTNSISAPNEKGKYVYNVLADWKQGDVNYVFSIKVE' A
#
# COMPACT_ATOMS: atom_id res chain seq x y z
N MET A 1 2.30 10.79 -9.79
CA MET A 1 3.39 10.55 -8.82
C MET A 1 4.68 10.42 -9.59
N SER A 2 5.77 10.92 -9.03
CA SER A 2 7.11 10.71 -9.57
C SER A 2 7.62 9.30 -9.23
N PRO A 3 8.51 8.72 -10.05
CA PRO A 3 9.18 7.46 -9.73
C PRO A 3 9.84 7.49 -8.34
N ASN A 4 9.68 6.42 -7.56
CA ASN A 4 10.23 6.27 -6.20
C ASN A 4 9.75 7.31 -5.18
N GLU A 5 8.72 8.11 -5.50
CA GLU A 5 8.11 9.04 -4.56
C GLU A 5 7.52 8.27 -3.37
N GLU A 6 7.70 8.78 -2.16
CA GLU A 6 7.24 8.14 -0.93
C GLU A 6 5.72 8.29 -0.78
N ILE A 7 5.06 7.18 -0.45
CA ILE A 7 3.63 7.12 -0.14
C ILE A 7 3.51 6.75 1.33
N LYS A 8 3.10 7.71 2.15
CA LYS A 8 2.90 7.53 3.58
C LYS A 8 1.47 7.06 3.88
N ILE A 9 1.35 6.06 4.74
CA ILE A 9 0.05 5.51 5.18
C ILE A 9 -0.10 5.82 6.66
N ASP A 10 -1.03 6.71 6.99
CA ASP A 10 -1.30 7.14 8.36
C ASP A 10 -2.74 6.83 8.76
N PHE A 11 -2.90 6.18 9.90
CA PHE A 11 -4.20 5.98 10.56
C PHE A 11 -4.34 6.94 11.74
N LYS A 12 -5.58 7.32 12.10
CA LYS A 12 -5.82 8.12 13.32
C LYS A 12 -5.37 7.40 14.60
N LYS A 13 -5.38 6.06 14.57
CA LYS A 13 -4.90 5.18 15.63
C LYS A 13 -4.02 4.12 14.98
N ASP A 14 -2.81 3.95 15.49
CA ASP A 14 -1.88 2.94 14.99
C ASP A 14 -2.48 1.54 15.08
N SER A 15 -2.31 0.77 14.00
CA SER A 15 -2.67 -0.65 13.95
C SER A 15 -1.57 -1.50 14.60
N GLU A 16 -1.93 -2.70 15.05
CA GLU A 16 -0.95 -3.67 15.56
C GLU A 16 -0.19 -4.32 14.42
N ILE A 17 -0.88 -4.54 13.30
CA ILE A 17 -0.33 -5.09 12.08
C ILE A 17 -0.75 -4.18 10.92
N MET A 18 0.18 -3.93 10.01
CA MET A 18 -0.11 -3.32 8.72
C MET A 18 0.64 -4.07 7.63
N GLU A 19 -0.07 -4.44 6.58
CA GLU A 19 0.47 -5.02 5.36
C GLU A 19 -0.03 -4.24 4.15
N VAL A 20 0.79 -4.18 3.11
CA VAL A 20 0.41 -3.60 1.83
C VAL A 20 0.68 -4.62 0.74
N GLU A 21 -0.31 -4.84 -0.11
CA GLU A 21 -0.20 -5.72 -1.25
C GLU A 21 -0.44 -4.93 -2.54
N GLN A 22 0.39 -5.14 -3.55
CA GLN A 22 0.16 -4.65 -4.90
C GLN A 22 -0.59 -5.70 -5.71
N TRP A 23 -1.61 -5.30 -6.45
CA TRP A 23 -2.23 -6.18 -7.43
C TRP A 23 -1.40 -6.20 -8.70
N ILE A 24 -0.92 -7.38 -9.09
CA ILE A 24 -0.16 -7.58 -10.31
C ILE A 24 -1.11 -7.85 -11.48
N ASP A 25 -2.14 -8.66 -11.22
CA ASP A 25 -3.25 -8.92 -12.13
C ASP A 25 -4.54 -9.21 -11.33
N LYS A 26 -5.53 -9.86 -11.96
CA LYS A 26 -6.82 -10.16 -11.31
C LYS A 26 -6.76 -11.28 -10.27
N GLU A 27 -5.72 -12.11 -10.33
CA GLU A 27 -5.58 -13.34 -9.55
C GLU A 27 -4.35 -13.34 -8.64
N SER A 28 -3.39 -12.43 -8.86
CA SER A 28 -2.15 -12.36 -8.11
C SER A 28 -1.88 -11.00 -7.46
N THR A 29 -1.40 -11.08 -6.22
CA THR A 29 -0.90 -9.94 -5.45
C THR A 29 0.53 -10.20 -4.98
N GLU A 30 1.28 -9.11 -4.74
CA GLU A 30 2.62 -9.16 -4.18
C GLU A 30 2.69 -8.32 -2.90
N LYS A 31 3.26 -8.86 -1.82
CA LYS A 31 3.48 -8.11 -0.58
C LYS A 31 4.57 -7.07 -0.77
N ILE A 32 4.26 -5.82 -0.45
CA ILE A 32 5.18 -4.71 -0.52
C ILE A 32 5.84 -4.50 0.83
N LYS A 33 7.17 -4.36 0.82
CA LYS A 33 7.92 -4.05 2.02
C LYS A 33 7.61 -2.64 2.49
N LEU A 34 7.13 -2.53 3.72
CA LEU A 34 6.95 -1.27 4.43
C LEU A 34 8.28 -0.75 4.98
N ASN A 35 8.50 0.56 4.85
CA ASN A 35 9.57 1.29 5.51
C ASN A 35 8.92 2.31 6.45
N THR A 36 8.83 2.03 7.75
CA THR A 36 8.26 2.98 8.73
C THR A 36 6.88 3.53 8.30
N ASN A 37 5.93 2.64 8.01
CA ASN A 37 4.58 2.96 7.53
C ASN A 37 4.50 3.69 6.18
N SER A 38 5.56 3.66 5.37
CA SER A 38 5.54 4.12 3.98
C SER A 38 5.93 3.03 3.00
N ILE A 39 5.53 3.24 1.75
CA ILE A 39 6.00 2.50 0.57
C ILE A 39 6.59 3.48 -0.43
N SER A 40 7.39 2.97 -1.37
CA SER A 40 7.88 3.77 -2.50
C SER A 40 7.03 3.48 -3.74
N ALA A 41 6.63 4.53 -4.45
CA ALA A 41 6.02 4.37 -5.76
C ALA A 41 6.97 3.63 -6.71
N PRO A 42 6.46 2.80 -7.65
CA PRO A 42 7.31 2.08 -8.59
C PRO A 42 8.18 3.03 -9.41
N ASN A 43 9.35 2.52 -9.84
CA ASN A 43 10.24 3.28 -10.70
C ASN A 43 9.69 3.40 -12.14
N GLU A 44 8.85 2.46 -12.56
CA GLU A 44 8.29 2.41 -13.90
C GLU A 44 7.00 3.23 -14.00
N LYS A 45 6.77 3.81 -15.19
CA LYS A 45 5.53 4.54 -15.48
C LYS A 45 4.39 3.54 -15.64
N GLY A 46 3.26 3.83 -15.02
CA GLY A 46 2.13 2.91 -15.04
C GLY A 46 1.02 3.30 -14.08
N LYS A 47 -0.04 2.50 -14.10
CA LYS A 47 -1.08 2.51 -13.08
C LYS A 47 -0.87 1.31 -12.16
N TYR A 48 -0.89 1.56 -10.86
CA TYR A 48 -0.66 0.56 -9.84
C TYR A 48 -1.79 0.59 -8.84
N VAL A 49 -2.20 -0.58 -8.35
CA VAL A 49 -3.28 -0.73 -7.37
C VAL A 49 -2.71 -1.39 -6.14
N TYR A 50 -3.00 -0.81 -4.98
CA TYR A 50 -2.55 -1.29 -3.68
C TYR A 50 -3.75 -1.56 -2.78
N ASN A 51 -3.67 -2.66 -2.03
CA ASN A 51 -4.57 -2.97 -0.93
C ASN A 51 -3.81 -2.87 0.39
N VAL A 52 -4.28 -2.03 1.30
CA VAL A 52 -3.74 -1.90 2.65
C VAL A 52 -4.61 -2.74 3.57
N LEU A 53 -3.99 -3.69 4.27
CA LEU A 53 -4.61 -4.50 5.30
C LEU A 53 -4.07 -4.01 6.65
N ALA A 54 -4.97 -3.63 7.56
CA ALA A 54 -4.60 -3.16 8.89
C ALA A 54 -5.45 -3.84 9.96
N ASP A 55 -4.82 -4.28 11.04
CA ASP A 55 -5.47 -5.01 12.12
C ASP A 55 -5.31 -4.28 13.46
N TRP A 56 -6.41 -4.11 14.18
CA TRP A 56 -6.45 -3.66 15.57
C TRP A 56 -7.15 -4.71 16.42
N LYS A 57 -6.95 -4.70 17.74
CA LYS A 57 -7.75 -5.54 18.66
C LYS A 57 -9.27 -5.39 18.52
N GLN A 58 -9.74 -4.27 17.96
CA GLN A 58 -11.16 -3.97 17.79
C GLN A 58 -11.73 -4.47 16.45
N GLY A 59 -10.88 -4.96 15.54
CA GLY A 59 -11.24 -5.40 14.20
C GLY A 59 -10.20 -4.98 13.16
N ASP A 60 -10.40 -5.45 11.93
CA ASP A 60 -9.54 -5.19 10.78
C ASP A 60 -10.19 -4.22 9.77
N VAL A 61 -9.34 -3.61 8.93
CA VAL A 61 -9.75 -2.80 7.78
C VAL A 61 -8.95 -3.22 6.56
N ASN A 62 -9.64 -3.17 5.41
CA ASN A 62 -9.04 -3.24 4.09
C ASN A 62 -9.33 -1.94 3.34
N TYR A 63 -8.30 -1.32 2.75
CA TYR A 63 -8.44 -0.09 1.97
C TYR A 63 -7.67 -0.19 0.65
N VAL A 64 -8.39 -0.09 -0.47
CA VAL A 64 -7.81 -0.17 -1.82
C VAL A 64 -7.68 1.22 -2.44
N PHE A 65 -6.50 1.54 -2.97
CA PHE A 65 -6.27 2.75 -3.75
C PHE A 65 -5.44 2.46 -4.99
N SER A 66 -5.46 3.40 -5.95
CA SER A 66 -4.62 3.32 -7.14
C SER A 66 -3.80 4.60 -7.31
N ILE A 67 -2.59 4.45 -7.86
CA ILE A 67 -1.72 5.57 -8.22
C ILE A 67 -1.38 5.51 -9.71
N LYS A 68 -0.98 6.65 -10.25
CA LYS A 68 -0.35 6.74 -11.57
C LYS A 68 1.04 7.34 -11.42
N VAL A 69 2.05 6.61 -11.86
CA VAL A 69 3.43 7.09 -11.96
C VAL A 69 3.64 7.67 -13.36
N GLU A 70 4.12 8.92 -13.45
CA GLU A 70 4.31 9.68 -14.69
C GLU A 70 5.74 10.17 -14.88
#